data_AF-A0A9D0H1Y5-F1
#
_entry.id   AF-A0A9D0H1Y5-F1
#
_cell.length_a   1.000
_cell.length_b   1.000
_cell.length_c   1.000
_cell.angle_alpha   90.00
_cell.angle_beta   90.00
_cell.angle_gamma   90.00
#
_symmetry.space_group_name_H-M   'P 1'
#
loop_
_entity.id
_entity.type
_entity.pdbx_description
1 polymer ?
#
loop_
_entity_poly.entity_id
_entity_poly.type
_entity_poly.pdbx_seq_one_letter_code
_entity_poly.pdbx_strand_id
1 'polypeptide(L)'
;MHSDRTFFTNEEGKTLVDRFRDLIGNDTKAFDVLVGYFNISGFHLISDALENIENIRILVGMGIDKKTFKALNIEKKKLFIQLR
;
A
#
# COMPACT_ATOMS: atom_id res chain seq x y z
N MET A 1 21.77 -10.82 3.02
CA MET A 1 20.74 -9.81 2.68
C MET A 1 21.03 -8.56 3.50
N HIS A 2 21.30 -7.43 2.84
CA HIS A 2 21.50 -6.13 3.49
C HIS A 2 20.17 -5.38 3.42
N SER A 3 19.48 -5.20 4.54
CA SER A 3 18.25 -4.39 4.56
C SER A 3 18.61 -2.91 4.54
N ASP A 4 18.19 -2.21 3.50
CA ASP A 4 18.38 -0.76 3.40
C ASP A 4 17.51 -0.06 4.45
N ARG A 5 18.17 0.55 5.44
CA ARG A 5 17.55 1.28 6.57
C ARG A 5 17.66 2.79 6.44
N THR A 6 18.08 3.29 5.29
CA THR A 6 18.21 4.74 5.07
C THR A 6 16.84 5.42 5.12
N PHE A 7 16.81 6.65 5.63
CA PHE A 7 15.65 7.52 5.48
C PHE A 7 15.44 7.84 4.00
N PHE A 8 14.18 7.90 3.57
CA PHE A 8 13.82 8.29 2.23
C PHE A 8 13.12 9.65 2.28
N THR A 9 13.35 10.41 1.22
CA THR A 9 12.68 11.67 0.89
C THR A 9 12.44 11.58 -0.61
N ASN A 10 11.29 12.07 -1.08
CA ASN A 10 10.94 11.99 -2.51
C ASN A 10 11.85 12.91 -3.33
N GLU A 11 13.01 12.37 -3.71
CA GLU A 11 14.03 13.02 -4.52
C GLU A 11 14.09 12.36 -5.90
N GLU A 12 14.71 13.05 -6.85
CA GLU A 12 14.90 12.54 -8.20
C GLU A 12 15.64 11.19 -8.18
N GLY A 13 14.99 10.16 -8.72
CA GLY A 13 15.50 8.78 -8.74
C GLY A 13 15.40 8.01 -7.42
N LYS A 14 14.79 8.58 -6.36
CA LYS A 14 14.55 7.89 -5.08
C LYS A 14 13.19 8.28 -4.52
N THR A 15 12.14 7.63 -5.00
CA THR A 15 10.78 7.87 -4.48
C THR A 15 10.36 6.82 -3.46
N LEU A 16 9.43 7.20 -2.59
CA LEU A 16 8.77 6.25 -1.68
C LEU A 16 8.10 5.10 -2.45
N VAL A 17 7.53 5.39 -3.63
CA VAL A 17 6.87 4.39 -4.45
C VAL A 17 7.86 3.33 -4.94
N ASP A 18 9.04 3.73 -5.39
CA ASP A 18 10.08 2.80 -5.85
C ASP A 18 10.52 1.88 -4.72
N ARG A 19 10.72 2.45 -3.52
CA ARG A 19 11.02 1.64 -2.33
C ARG A 19 9.90 0.66 -1.97
N PHE A 20 8.63 1.06 -2.10
CA PHE A 20 7.52 0.12 -1.89
C PHE A 20 7.56 -1.04 -2.88
N ARG A 21 7.85 -0.78 -4.17
CA ARG A 21 7.95 -1.82 -5.19
C ARG A 21 9.08 -2.80 -4.88
N ASP A 22 10.25 -2.29 -4.50
CA ASP A 22 11.39 -3.13 -4.10
C ASP A 22 11.09 -3.99 -2.87
N LEU A 23 10.37 -3.44 -1.88
CA LEU A 23 10.00 -4.17 -0.67
C LEU A 23 8.94 -5.25 -0.94
N ILE A 24 7.94 -4.92 -1.75
CA ILE A 24 6.81 -5.80 -2.03
C ILE A 24 7.21 -6.98 -2.93
N GLY A 25 8.02 -6.75 -3.97
CA GLY A 25 8.25 -7.73 -5.04
C GLY A 25 9.15 -8.93 -4.69
N ASN A 26 9.86 -8.89 -3.56
CA ASN A 26 10.97 -9.83 -3.35
C ASN A 26 10.61 -11.19 -2.73
N ASP A 27 9.50 -11.33 -1.98
CA ASP A 27 8.96 -12.63 -1.48
C ASP A 27 7.74 -12.38 -0.54
N THR A 28 6.94 -11.35 -0.81
CA THR A 28 5.93 -10.89 0.15
C THR A 28 4.67 -11.74 0.07
N LYS A 29 4.41 -12.56 1.10
CA LYS A 29 3.18 -13.35 1.23
C LYS A 29 1.97 -12.54 1.70
N ALA A 30 2.21 -11.56 2.56
CA ALA A 30 1.17 -10.71 3.15
C ALA A 30 1.63 -9.26 3.22
N PHE A 31 0.72 -8.34 2.92
CA PHE A 31 0.95 -6.90 3.01
C PHE A 31 0.00 -6.29 4.05
N ASP A 32 0.56 -5.97 5.21
CA ASP A 32 -0.16 -5.39 6.34
C ASP A 32 0.33 -3.96 6.57
N VAL A 33 -0.59 -3.00 6.50
CA VAL A 33 -0.25 -1.58 6.68
C VAL A 33 -1.18 -0.90 7.68
N LEU A 34 -0.59 -0.13 8.60
CA LEU A 34 -1.29 0.82 9.44
C LEU A 34 -1.00 2.23 8.93
N VAL A 35 -2.02 2.95 8.48
CA VAL A 35 -1.89 4.32 7.98
C VAL A 35 -2.86 5.26 8.67
N GLY A 36 -2.48 6.53 8.82
CA GLY A 36 -3.39 7.56 9.31
C GLY A 36 -4.49 7.87 8.30
N TYR A 37 -4.12 8.14 7.04
CA TYR A 37 -5.04 8.45 5.95
C TYR A 37 -4.66 7.64 4.72
N PHE A 38 -5.65 7.21 3.95
CA PHE A 38 -5.45 6.41 2.75
C PHE A 38 -6.10 7.08 1.55
N ASN A 39 -5.29 7.40 0.54
CA ASN A 39 -5.74 7.96 -0.73
C ASN A 39 -5.60 6.90 -1.82
N ILE A 40 -6.68 6.66 -2.57
CA ILE A 40 -6.69 5.65 -3.62
C ILE A 40 -5.70 5.91 -4.76
N SER A 41 -5.37 7.17 -5.04
CA SER A 41 -4.37 7.49 -6.08
C SER A 41 -3.00 6.88 -5.78
N GLY A 42 -2.61 6.80 -4.50
CA GLY A 42 -1.38 6.13 -4.08
C GLY A 42 -1.45 4.61 -4.25
N PHE A 43 -2.62 4.01 -4.04
CA PHE A 43 -2.83 2.57 -4.25
C PHE A 43 -2.59 2.17 -5.71
N HIS A 44 -3.08 2.97 -6.66
CA HIS A 44 -2.85 2.73 -8.08
C HIS A 44 -1.37 2.73 -8.48
N LEU A 45 -0.50 3.43 -7.75
CA LEU A 45 0.93 3.45 -8.07
C LEU A 45 1.64 2.15 -7.69
N ILE A 46 1.08 1.39 -6.75
CA ILE A 46 1.67 0.16 -6.20
C ILE A 46 0.82 -1.09 -6.47
N SER A 47 -0.33 -0.96 -7.14
CA SER A 47 -1.27 -2.07 -7.39
C SER A 47 -0.61 -3.24 -8.08
N ASP A 48 0.24 -2.96 -9.07
CA ASP A 48 0.91 -3.98 -9.90
C ASP A 48 1.86 -4.84 -9.04
N ALA A 49 2.53 -4.21 -8.07
CA ALA A 49 3.39 -4.92 -7.13
C ALA A 49 2.57 -5.82 -6.17
N LEU A 50 1.33 -5.44 -5.88
CA LEU A 50 0.44 -6.15 -4.96
C LEU A 50 -0.32 -7.33 -5.60
N GLU A 51 -0.29 -7.49 -6.93
CA GLU A 51 -1.11 -8.50 -7.64
C GLU A 51 -0.89 -9.93 -7.14
N ASN A 52 0.36 -10.27 -6.84
CA ASN A 52 0.80 -11.60 -6.44
C ASN A 52 0.76 -11.83 -4.92
N ILE A 53 0.37 -10.81 -4.14
CA ILE A 53 0.22 -10.96 -2.69
C ILE A 53 -1.08 -11.69 -2.37
N GLU A 54 -0.98 -12.70 -1.52
CA GLU A 54 -2.13 -13.53 -1.13
C GLU A 54 -3.12 -12.75 -0.27
N ASN A 55 -2.61 -11.97 0.70
CA ASN A 55 -3.43 -11.26 1.68
C ASN A 55 -2.99 -9.81 1.84
N ILE A 56 -3.93 -8.88 1.66
CA ILE A 56 -3.69 -7.45 1.86
C ILE A 56 -4.64 -6.91 2.93
N ARG A 57 -4.07 -6.34 3.99
CA ARG A 57 -4.83 -5.72 5.09
C ARG A 57 -4.32 -4.30 5.33
N ILE A 58 -5.22 -3.34 5.26
CA ILE A 58 -4.90 -1.93 5.49
C ILE A 58 -5.79 -1.39 6.60
N LEU A 59 -5.21 -1.10 7.76
CA LEU A 59 -5.88 -0.43 8.87
C LEU A 59 -5.71 1.08 8.71
N VAL A 60 -6.83 1.80 8.58
CA VAL A 60 -6.81 3.26 8.40
C VAL A 60 -7.33 3.92 9.68
N GLY A 61 -6.47 4.74 10.31
CA GLY A 61 -6.75 5.37 11.59
C GLY A 61 -7.71 6.56 11.52
N MET A 62 -7.73 7.26 10.39
CA MET A 62 -8.67 8.33 10.09
C MET A 62 -9.55 7.88 8.92
N GLY A 63 -10.82 8.25 8.91
CA GLY A 63 -11.75 7.84 7.86
C GLY A 63 -11.19 8.04 6.44
N ILE A 64 -11.54 7.14 5.52
CA ILE A 64 -11.22 7.29 4.11
C ILE A 64 -12.25 8.21 3.42
N ASP A 65 -11.82 8.90 2.37
CA ASP A 65 -12.74 9.72 1.59
C ASP A 65 -13.78 8.84 0.84
N LYS A 66 -14.92 9.43 0.48
CA LYS A 66 -16.03 8.72 -0.19
C LYS A 66 -15.63 8.10 -1.54
N LYS A 67 -14.70 8.70 -2.29
CA LYS A 67 -14.27 8.19 -3.59
C LYS A 67 -13.42 6.93 -3.39
N THR A 68 -12.47 7.01 -2.46
CA THR A 68 -11.63 5.91 -2.02
C THR A 68 -12.50 4.76 -1.51
N PHE A 69 -13.46 5.02 -0.61
CA PHE A 69 -14.40 3.99 -0.13
C PHE A 69 -15.20 3.31 -1.26
N LYS A 70 -15.69 4.08 -2.24
CA LYS A 70 -16.46 3.51 -3.36
C LYS A 70 -15.62 2.57 -4.21
N ALA A 71 -14.42 3.00 -4.60
CA ALA A 71 -13.55 2.20 -5.45
C ALA A 71 -13.04 0.94 -4.73
N LEU A 72 -12.75 1.02 -3.43
CA LEU A 72 -12.37 -0.13 -2.62
C LEU A 72 -13.50 -1.15 -2.45
N ASN A 73 -14.76 -0.71 -2.36
CA ASN A 73 -15.90 -1.63 -2.30
C ASN A 73 -16.11 -2.43 -3.59
N ILE A 74 -15.63 -1.93 -4.73
CA ILE A 74 -15.74 -2.62 -6.02
C ILE A 74 -14.73 -3.79 -6.07
N GLU A 75 -13.57 -3.66 -5.42
CA GLU A 75 -12.47 -4.63 -5.49
C GLU A 75 -12.35 -5.58 -4.28
N LYS A 76 -13.45 -5.80 -3.53
CA LYS A 76 -13.50 -6.60 -2.28
C LYS A 76 -12.92 -8.02 -2.32
N LYS A 77 -12.43 -8.53 -3.47
CA LYS A 77 -11.85 -9.87 -3.56
C LYS A 77 -10.47 -10.03 -2.92
N LYS A 78 -9.72 -8.96 -2.60
CA LYS A 78 -8.36 -9.08 -2.03
C LYS A 78 -8.01 -8.13 -0.88
N LEU A 79 -8.84 -7.13 -0.57
CA LEU A 79 -8.46 -6.03 0.32
C LEU A 79 -9.44 -5.87 1.50
N PHE A 80 -8.93 -6.05 2.72
CA PHE A 80 -9.67 -5.76 3.95
C PHE A 80 -9.23 -4.42 4.53
N ILE A 81 -10.18 -3.48 4.63
CA ILE A 81 -9.95 -2.18 5.27
C ILE A 81 -10.82 -2.06 6.50
N GLN A 82 -10.16 -1.84 7.64
CA GLN A 82 -10.82 -1.56 8.89
C GLN A 82 -10.67 -0.07 9.19
N LEU A 83 -11.81 0.58 9.42
CA LEU A 83 -11.88 1.94 9.95
C LEU A 83 -12.13 1.82 11.45
N ARG A 84 -11.47 2.66 12.26
CA ARG A 84 -11.85 2.85 13.66
C ARG A 84 -13.01 3.84 13.80
#